data_AF-A0A1F6BEC3-F1
#
_entry.id   AF-A0A1F6BEC3-F1
#
_cell.length_a   1.000
_cell.length_b   1.000
_cell.length_c   1.000
_cell.angle_alpha   90.00
_cell.angle_beta   90.00
_cell.angle_gamma   90.00
#
_symmetry.space_group_name_H-M   'P 1'
#
loop_
_entity.id
_entity.type
_entity.pdbx_description
1 polymer ?
#
loop_
_entity_poly.entity_id
_entity_poly.type
_entity_poly.pdbx_seq_one_letter_code
_entity_poly.pdbx_strand_id
1 'polypeptide(L)'
;MANLFYDHLIIVEEIELVVGKDKKALELIDAVLQHEILDVIFSYLPREKHEEFLAHFHRAPNDTKLMRYLQEHCAINIELAILDRANKTKRKLLKEVKKHVLTASK
;
A
#
# COMPACT_ATOMS: atom_id res chain seq x y z
N MET A 1 10.98 -1.52 -2.19
CA MET A 1 9.88 -0.64 -1.79
C MET A 1 10.16 0.72 -2.38
N ALA A 2 9.27 1.17 -3.26
CA ALA A 2 9.32 2.53 -3.77
C ALA A 2 9.06 3.51 -2.63
N ASN A 3 9.69 4.69 -2.63
CA ASN A 3 9.41 5.74 -1.65
C ASN A 3 8.12 6.46 -2.09
N LEU A 4 7.01 6.19 -1.43
CA LEU A 4 5.68 6.72 -1.72
C LEU A 4 5.16 7.57 -0.56
N PHE A 5 4.28 8.52 -0.89
CA PHE A 5 3.77 9.50 0.07
C PHE A 5 3.09 8.88 1.31
N TYR A 6 2.60 7.64 1.20
CA TYR A 6 1.92 6.90 2.26
C TYR A 6 2.80 5.89 3.00
N ASP A 7 4.07 5.72 2.64
CA ASP A 7 4.91 4.65 3.22
C ASP A 7 5.04 4.76 4.73
N HIS A 8 5.07 5.98 5.26
CA HIS A 8 5.10 6.24 6.70
C HIS A 8 3.90 5.68 7.47
N LEU A 9 2.79 5.34 6.78
CA LEU A 9 1.61 4.70 7.37
C LEU A 9 1.76 3.17 7.47
N ILE A 10 2.71 2.58 6.75
CA ILE A 10 2.79 1.13 6.58
C ILE A 10 4.03 0.59 7.30
N ILE A 11 3.78 -0.26 8.32
CA ILE A 11 4.84 -0.98 9.02
C ILE A 11 4.96 -2.39 8.42
N VAL A 12 6.01 -2.60 7.61
CA VAL A 12 6.26 -3.82 6.83
C VAL A 12 7.32 -4.75 7.43
N GLU A 13 7.99 -4.32 8.49
CA GLU A 13 9.09 -5.03 9.16
C GLU A 13 8.73 -6.48 9.53
N GLU A 14 7.49 -6.73 9.98
CA GLU A 14 7.01 -8.07 10.30
C GLU A 14 7.00 -9.02 9.09
N ILE A 15 6.71 -8.50 7.89
CA ILE A 15 6.76 -9.30 6.66
C ILE A 15 8.21 -9.55 6.28
N GLU A 16 9.06 -8.52 6.33
CA GLU A 16 10.47 -8.64 5.99
C GLU A 16 11.20 -9.67 6.87
N LEU A 17 10.85 -9.74 8.16
CA LEU A 17 11.36 -10.76 9.08
C LEU A 17 10.97 -12.19 8.68
N VAL A 18 9.76 -12.39 8.13
CA VAL A 18 9.28 -13.72 7.72
C VAL A 18 9.81 -14.12 6.34
N VAL A 19 9.85 -13.18 5.41
CA VAL A 19 10.29 -13.39 4.02
C VAL A 19 11.81 -13.45 3.92
N GLY A 20 12.53 -12.77 4.82
CA GLY A 20 13.99 -12.72 4.84
C GLY A 20 14.55 -11.98 3.61
N LYS A 21 15.54 -12.57 2.95
CA LYS A 21 16.29 -11.95 1.85
C LYS A 21 15.70 -12.23 0.46
N ASP A 22 14.53 -12.85 0.36
CA ASP A 22 13.89 -13.11 -0.92
C ASP A 22 13.36 -11.81 -1.54
N LYS A 23 14.20 -11.20 -2.38
CA LYS A 23 13.89 -9.94 -3.06
C LYS A 23 12.63 -10.03 -3.92
N LYS A 24 12.38 -11.16 -4.58
CA LYS A 24 11.21 -11.32 -5.46
C LYS A 24 9.92 -11.34 -4.66
N ALA A 25 9.93 -12.03 -3.52
CA ALA A 25 8.79 -12.05 -2.62
C ALA A 25 8.52 -10.65 -2.04
N LEU A 26 9.56 -9.92 -1.64
CA LEU A 26 9.43 -8.53 -1.15
C LEU A 26 8.89 -7.58 -2.23
N GLU A 27 9.38 -7.67 -3.48
CA GLU A 27 8.86 -6.90 -4.62
C GLU A 27 7.39 -7.21 -4.91
N LEU A 28 6.99 -8.49 -4.83
CA LEU A 28 5.60 -8.89 -5.01
C LEU A 28 4.69 -8.34 -3.90
N ILE A 29 5.15 -8.40 -2.65
CA ILE A 29 4.42 -7.85 -1.50
C ILE A 29 4.23 -6.34 -1.65
N ASP A 30 5.28 -5.63 -2.04
CA ASP A 30 5.26 -4.19 -2.30
C ASP A 30 4.23 -3.85 -3.40
N ALA A 31 4.26 -4.58 -4.51
CA ALA A 31 3.31 -4.41 -5.62
C ALA A 31 1.85 -4.66 -5.19
N VAL A 32 1.58 -5.69 -4.39
CA VAL A 32 0.24 -5.99 -3.88
C VAL A 32 -0.24 -4.89 -2.93
N LEU A 33 0.62 -4.40 -2.04
CA LEU A 33 0.29 -3.30 -1.13
C LEU A 33 -0.03 -2.02 -1.90
N GLN A 34 0.81 -1.64 -2.86
CA GLN A 34 0.59 -0.47 -3.70
C GLN A 34 -0.74 -0.58 -4.46
N HIS A 35 -1.03 -1.75 -5.05
CA HIS A 35 -2.29 -1.97 -5.76
C HIS A 35 -3.50 -1.78 -4.83
N GLU A 36 -3.52 -2.42 -3.65
CA GLU A 36 -4.64 -2.33 -2.70
C GLU A 36 -4.83 -0.91 -2.16
N ILE A 37 -3.75 -0.13 -2.04
CA ILE A 37 -3.82 1.26 -1.58
C ILE A 37 -4.39 2.16 -2.68
N LEU A 38 -3.94 2.00 -3.93
CA LEU A 38 -4.50 2.74 -5.07
C LEU A 38 -5.98 2.43 -5.27
N ASP A 39 -6.38 1.16 -5.11
CA ASP A 39 -7.78 0.75 -5.17
C ASP A 39 -8.65 1.48 -4.12
N VAL A 40 -8.15 1.59 -2.89
CA VAL A 40 -8.82 2.38 -1.84
C VAL A 40 -8.89 3.86 -2.20
N ILE A 41 -7.80 4.44 -2.68
CA ILE A 41 -7.77 5.84 -3.10
C ILE A 41 -8.84 6.10 -4.17
N PHE A 42 -8.88 5.30 -5.23
CA PHE A 42 -9.84 5.50 -6.32
C PHE A 42 -11.28 5.13 -5.96
N SER A 43 -11.49 4.31 -4.93
CA SER A 43 -12.81 4.02 -4.38
C SER A 43 -13.44 5.22 -3.65
N TYR A 44 -12.61 6.10 -3.07
CA TYR A 44 -13.07 7.24 -2.26
C TYR A 44 -12.86 8.60 -2.92
N LEU A 45 -11.90 8.72 -3.82
CA LEU A 45 -11.66 9.92 -4.61
C LEU A 45 -12.75 10.03 -5.70
N PRO A 46 -13.39 11.20 -5.90
CA PRO A 46 -14.32 11.40 -7.01
C PRO A 46 -13.66 11.14 -8.36
N ARG A 47 -14.41 10.56 -9.31
CA ARG A 47 -13.87 10.10 -10.59
C ARG A 47 -13.25 11.23 -11.42
N GLU A 48 -13.87 12.40 -11.40
CA GLU A 48 -13.36 13.63 -12.04
C GLU A 48 -11.99 14.09 -11.51
N LYS A 49 -11.58 13.60 -10.34
CA LYS A 49 -10.30 13.94 -9.69
C LYS A 49 -9.22 12.88 -9.88
N HIS A 50 -9.54 11.75 -10.50
CA HIS A 50 -8.61 10.62 -10.68
C HIS A 50 -7.44 10.98 -11.62
N GLU A 51 -7.73 11.60 -12.77
CA GLU A 51 -6.69 11.96 -13.75
C GLU A 51 -5.70 12.99 -13.20
N GLU A 52 -6.20 14.01 -12.50
CA GLU A 52 -5.40 15.04 -11.83
C GLU A 52 -4.49 14.41 -10.77
N PHE A 53 -5.04 13.54 -9.92
CA PHE A 53 -4.26 12.81 -8.93
C PHE A 53 -3.18 11.94 -9.59
N LEU A 54 -3.52 11.18 -10.63
CA LEU A 54 -2.56 10.32 -11.34
C LEU A 54 -1.43 11.14 -11.96
N ALA A 55 -1.73 12.29 -12.56
CA ALA A 55 -0.71 13.18 -13.12
C ALA A 55 0.28 13.67 -12.04
N HIS A 56 -0.23 14.02 -10.85
CA HIS A 56 0.62 14.40 -9.72
C HIS A 56 1.41 13.21 -9.17
N PHE A 57 0.76 12.06 -9.01
CA PHE A 57 1.39 10.84 -8.50
C PHE A 57 2.51 10.33 -9.40
N HIS A 58 2.31 10.30 -10.72
CA HIS A 58 3.35 9.89 -11.67
C HIS A 58 4.54 10.87 -11.70
N ARG A 59 4.30 12.16 -11.45
CA ARG A 59 5.35 13.18 -11.45
C ARG A 59 6.18 13.15 -10.16
N ALA A 60 5.55 12.99 -9.01
CA ALA A 60 6.18 13.05 -7.71
C ALA A 60 5.47 12.12 -6.70
N PRO A 61 5.71 10.81 -6.76
CA PRO A 61 4.95 9.81 -5.99
C PRO A 61 5.20 9.86 -4.48
N ASN A 62 6.27 10.53 -4.03
CA ASN A 62 6.60 10.76 -2.63
C ASN A 62 6.17 12.14 -2.12
N ASP A 63 5.50 12.97 -2.94
CA ASP A 63 5.09 14.31 -2.53
C ASP A 63 4.01 14.23 -1.45
N THR A 64 4.27 14.78 -0.27
CA THR A 64 3.32 14.81 0.84
C THR A 64 2.05 15.60 0.50
N LYS A 65 2.10 16.47 -0.50
CA LYS A 65 0.92 17.16 -1.04
C LYS A 65 -0.11 16.21 -1.64
N LEU A 66 0.28 15.01 -2.06
CA LEU A 66 -0.67 13.99 -2.53
C LEU A 66 -1.64 13.59 -1.43
N MET A 67 -1.15 13.42 -0.19
CA MET A 67 -2.03 13.12 0.94
C MET A 67 -3.02 14.25 1.19
N ARG A 68 -2.51 15.49 1.19
CA ARG A 68 -3.34 16.68 1.37
C ARG A 68 -4.42 16.78 0.30
N TYR A 69 -4.07 16.54 -0.96
CA TYR A 69 -5.03 16.53 -2.07
C TYR A 69 -6.14 15.52 -1.83
N LEU A 70 -5.79 14.30 -1.39
CA LEU A 70 -6.78 13.28 -1.07
C LEU A 70 -7.67 13.69 0.12
N GLN A 71 -7.11 14.29 1.16
CA GLN A 71 -7.90 14.77 2.32
C GLN A 71 -8.88 15.89 1.95
N GLU A 72 -8.51 16.75 1.00
CA GLU A 72 -9.36 17.86 0.54
C GLU A 72 -10.51 17.39 -0.37
N HIS A 73 -10.36 16.26 -1.07
CA HIS A 73 -11.31 15.78 -2.08
C HIS A 73 -12.07 14.50 -1.69
N CYS A 74 -11.58 13.72 -0.72
CA CYS A 74 -12.29 12.55 -0.20
C CYS A 74 -13.25 12.97 0.92
N ALA A 75 -14.48 12.45 0.91
CA ALA A 75 -15.47 12.73 1.97
C ALA A 75 -15.18 12.03 3.31
N ILE A 76 -14.12 11.21 3.36
CA ILE A 76 -13.73 10.41 4.51
C ILE A 76 -12.30 10.73 4.96
N ASN A 77 -11.91 10.26 6.14
CA ASN A 77 -10.51 10.25 6.54
C ASN A 77 -9.74 9.18 5.73
N ILE A 78 -9.19 9.61 4.59
CA ILE A 78 -8.48 8.74 3.65
C ILE A 78 -7.21 8.12 4.23
N GLU A 79 -6.52 8.80 5.15
CA GLU A 79 -5.35 8.24 5.85
C GLU A 79 -5.72 6.99 6.65
N LEU A 80 -6.81 7.06 7.42
CA LEU A 80 -7.30 5.92 8.18
C LEU A 80 -7.78 4.78 7.27
N ALA A 81 -8.38 5.10 6.12
CA ALA A 81 -8.81 4.09 5.15
C ALA A 81 -7.61 3.37 4.50
N ILE A 82 -6.56 4.12 4.12
CA ILE A 82 -5.30 3.56 3.61
C ILE A 82 -4.63 2.69 4.68
N LEU A 83 -4.54 3.18 5.92
CA LEU A 83 -3.94 2.46 7.04
C LEU A 83 -4.68 1.15 7.33
N ASP A 84 -6.01 1.17 7.40
CA ASP A 84 -6.80 -0.04 7.65
C ASP A 84 -6.65 -1.05 6.52
N ARG A 85 -6.67 -0.59 5.26
CA ARG A 85 -6.46 -1.45 4.09
C ARG A 85 -5.07 -2.07 4.09
N ALA A 86 -4.02 -1.27 4.25
CA ALA A 86 -2.65 -1.74 4.30
C ALA A 86 -2.46 -2.80 5.39
N ASN A 87 -3.02 -2.58 6.59
CA ASN A 87 -2.97 -3.56 7.68
C ASN A 87 -3.76 -4.84 7.40
N LYS A 88 -4.93 -4.75 6.75
CA LYS A 88 -5.70 -5.92 6.30
C LYS A 88 -4.92 -6.72 5.26
N THR A 89 -4.36 -6.06 4.25
CA THR A 89 -3.55 -6.68 3.19
C THR A 89 -2.29 -7.32 3.77
N LYS A 90 -1.56 -6.62 4.64
CA LYS A 90 -0.41 -7.15 5.38
C LYS A 90 -0.76 -8.44 6.12
N ARG A 91 -1.86 -8.44 6.88
CA ARG A 91 -2.29 -9.64 7.63
C ARG A 91 -2.64 -10.82 6.72
N LYS A 92 -3.22 -10.56 5.54
CA LYS A 92 -3.48 -11.60 4.53
C LYS A 92 -2.16 -12.15 3.97
N LEU A 93 -1.25 -11.28 3.55
CA LEU A 93 0.06 -11.67 3.01
C LEU A 93 0.86 -12.48 4.03
N LEU A 94 0.92 -12.04 5.29
CA LEU A 94 1.60 -12.79 6.36
C LEU A 94 1.04 -14.19 6.56
N LYS A 95 -0.28 -14.37 6.48
CA LYS A 95 -0.92 -15.69 6.59
C LYS A 95 -0.53 -16.60 5.44
N GLU A 96 -0.55 -16.08 4.21
CA GLU A 96 -0.17 -16.86 3.02
C GLU A 96 1.31 -17.22 3.04
N VAL A 97 2.21 -16.26 3.32
CA VAL A 97 3.65 -16.52 3.42
C VAL A 97 3.94 -17.57 4.49
N LYS A 98 3.36 -17.45 5.69
CA LYS A 98 3.55 -18.43 6.77
C LYS A 98 3.05 -19.82 6.36
N LYS A 99 1.90 -19.91 5.68
CA LYS A 99 1.37 -21.18 5.19
C LYS A 99 2.35 -21.86 4.23
N HIS A 100 2.92 -21.12 3.28
CA HIS A 100 3.86 -21.64 2.30
C HIS A 100 5.22 -22.02 2.91
N VAL A 101 5.75 -21.22 3.85
CA VAL A 101 7.00 -21.53 4.57
C VAL A 101 6.85 -22.79 5.44
N LEU A 102 5.70 -22.99 6.09
CA LEU A 102 5.43 -24.16 6.93
C LEU A 102 5.24 -25.45 6.12
N THR A 103 4.68 -25.36 4.91
CA THR A 103 4.52 -26.53 4.03
C THR A 103 5.80 -26.92 3.30
N ALA A 104 6.75 -26.00 3.08
CA ALA A 104 8.04 -26.30 2.46
C ALA A 104 9.05 -26.98 3.41
N SER A 105 8.76 -26.96 4.73
CA SER A 105 9.60 -27.59 5.77
C SER A 105 9.15 -29.01 6.15
N LYS A 106 8.23 -29.62 5.39
CA LYS A 106 7.79 -31.02 5.54
C LYS A 106 8.11 -31.80 4.27
#